data_AF-A0A158EHU7-F1
#
_entry.id   AF-A0A158EHU7-F1
#
_cell.length_a   1.000
_cell.length_b   1.000
_cell.length_c   1.000
_cell.angle_alpha   90.00
_cell.angle_beta   90.00
_cell.angle_gamma   90.00
#
_symmetry.space_group_name_H-M   'P 1'
#
loop_
_entity.id
_entity.type
_entity.pdbx_description
1 polymer ?
#
loop_
_entity_poly.entity_id
_entity_poly.type
_entity_poly.pdbx_seq_one_letter_code
_entity_poly.pdbx_strand_id
1 'polypeptide(L)'
;MRHESFCDAAFVALARKYRVAVVIAGDSKYPQIADVTAPFVYARIMGTTDKQAKGYAKAALDRWTGRAKAWASGGAPDDLQTFGKAAPKAASRDVFLYVISGFKERNPAAAIALLERLKV
;
A
#
# COMPACT_ATOMS: atom_id res chain seq x y z
N MET A 1 -7.26 7.76 -4.98
CA MET A 1 -7.58 9.06 -5.61
C MET A 1 -6.43 9.50 -6.50
N ARG A 2 -6.63 10.39 -7.48
CA ARG A 2 -5.59 10.79 -8.45
C ARG A 2 -5.29 12.29 -8.48
N HIS A 3 -5.92 13.07 -7.62
CA HIS A 3 -5.80 14.52 -7.55
C HIS A 3 -5.46 14.94 -6.12
N GLU A 4 -4.62 15.96 -5.97
CA GLU A 4 -4.11 16.42 -4.67
C GLU A 4 -5.18 17.03 -3.77
N SER A 5 -6.32 17.46 -4.33
CA SER A 5 -7.46 17.93 -3.53
C SER A 5 -8.04 16.87 -2.58
N PHE A 6 -7.70 15.59 -2.76
CA PHE A 6 -8.09 14.50 -1.85
C PHE A 6 -7.06 14.24 -0.73
N CYS A 7 -5.90 14.91 -0.77
CA CYS A 7 -4.87 14.87 0.26
C CYS A 7 -5.27 15.76 1.44
N ASP A 8 -6.40 15.44 2.05
CA ASP A 8 -7.07 16.27 3.03
C ASP A 8 -7.67 15.45 4.17
N ALA A 9 -7.59 15.98 5.39
CA ALA A 9 -8.05 15.30 6.60
C ALA A 9 -9.57 15.08 6.62
N ALA A 10 -10.36 15.98 6.04
CA ALA A 10 -11.82 15.83 5.98
C ALA A 10 -12.22 14.73 5.00
N PHE A 11 -11.50 14.57 3.88
CA PHE A 11 -11.68 13.43 2.99
C PHE A 11 -11.40 12.10 3.70
N VAL A 12 -10.29 12.01 4.43
CA VAL A 12 -9.95 10.81 5.22
C VAL A 12 -11.04 10.51 6.26
N ALA A 13 -11.53 11.53 6.97
CA ALA A 13 -12.61 11.38 7.94
C ALA A 13 -13.91 10.88 7.29
N LEU A 14 -14.25 11.40 6.11
CA LEU A 14 -15.42 10.96 5.35
C LEU A 14 -15.29 9.49 4.92
N ALA A 15 -14.16 9.10 4.34
CA ALA A 15 -13.91 7.72 3.93
C ALA A 15 -14.01 6.77 5.13
N ARG A 16 -13.46 7.17 6.29
CA ARG A 16 -13.54 6.40 7.54
C ARG A 16 -14.97 6.27 8.07
N LYS A 17 -15.75 7.35 8.04
CA LYS A 17 -17.18 7.35 8.45
C LYS A 17 -17.98 6.30 7.69
N TYR A 18 -17.71 6.15 6.39
CA TYR A 18 -18.40 5.20 5.53
C TYR A 18 -17.67 3.86 5.35
N ARG A 19 -16.56 3.64 6.08
CA ARG A 19 -15.74 2.41 6.01
C ARG A 19 -15.28 2.08 4.59
N VAL A 20 -15.01 3.11 3.79
CA VAL A 20 -14.54 2.99 2.40
C VAL A 20 -13.03 2.95 2.38
N ALA A 21 -12.45 1.91 1.77
CA ALA A 21 -11.00 1.81 1.63
C ALA A 21 -10.48 2.81 0.61
N VAL A 22 -9.61 3.73 1.05
CA VAL A 22 -8.84 4.56 0.13
C VAL A 22 -7.69 3.71 -0.44
N VAL A 23 -7.63 3.62 -1.76
CA VAL A 23 -6.55 2.90 -2.45
C VAL A 23 -5.21 3.57 -2.17
N ILE A 24 -4.28 2.83 -1.59
CA ILE A 24 -2.90 3.26 -1.39
C ILE A 24 -2.15 3.10 -2.71
N ALA A 25 -1.86 4.22 -3.37
CA ALA A 25 -1.07 4.26 -4.59
C ALA A 25 0.43 4.32 -4.23
N GLY A 26 1.09 3.16 -4.30
CA GLY A 26 2.52 3.01 -4.03
C GLY A 26 3.37 3.22 -5.28
N ASP A 27 4.53 3.84 -5.11
CA ASP A 27 5.56 4.00 -6.17
C ASP A 27 5.00 4.57 -7.48
N SER A 28 4.11 5.55 -7.37
CA SER A 28 3.38 6.10 -8.50
C SER A 28 3.50 7.62 -8.55
N LYS A 29 3.15 8.20 -9.70
CA LYS A 29 3.01 9.66 -9.85
C LYS A 29 1.74 10.24 -9.20
N TYR A 30 0.82 9.39 -8.75
CA TYR A 30 -0.41 9.84 -8.11
C TYR A 30 -0.19 10.09 -6.62
N PRO A 31 -0.96 11.01 -6.01
CA PRO A 31 -0.84 11.27 -4.58
C PRO A 31 -1.06 10.00 -3.76
N GLN A 32 -0.20 9.81 -2.76
CA GLN A 32 -0.29 8.71 -1.81
C GLN A 32 -1.07 9.14 -0.58
N ILE A 33 -2.21 8.49 -0.34
CA ILE A 33 -3.02 8.65 0.87
C ILE A 33 -3.04 7.28 1.54
N ALA A 34 -2.18 7.07 2.53
CA ALA A 34 -1.98 5.78 3.19
C ALA A 34 -2.80 5.62 4.49
N ASP A 35 -3.72 6.54 4.76
CA ASP A 35 -4.64 6.45 5.88
C ASP A 35 -5.49 5.17 5.82
N VAL A 36 -5.52 4.43 6.92
CA VAL A 36 -6.43 3.29 7.05
C VAL A 36 -7.84 3.81 7.34
N THR A 37 -8.75 3.61 6.39
CA THR A 37 -10.13 4.12 6.40
C THR A 37 -11.20 3.02 6.39
N ALA A 38 -10.79 1.75 6.32
CA ALA A 38 -11.67 0.58 6.25
C ALA A 38 -11.12 -0.55 7.16
N PRO A 39 -11.91 -1.61 7.43
CA PRO A 39 -11.42 -2.76 8.19
C PRO A 39 -10.34 -3.59 7.47
N PHE A 40 -10.02 -3.24 6.23
CA PHE A 40 -8.97 -3.85 5.41
C PHE A 40 -8.13 -2.77 4.72
N VAL A 41 -6.96 -3.16 4.21
CA VAL A 41 -6.07 -2.30 3.41
C VAL A 41 -6.09 -2.75 1.96
N TYR A 42 -6.13 -1.78 1.04
CA TYR A 42 -6.06 -2.02 -0.40
C TYR A 42 -4.94 -1.18 -1.02
N ALA A 43 -3.85 -1.84 -1.42
CA ALA A 43 -2.65 -1.22 -1.95
C ALA A 43 -2.39 -1.63 -3.41
N ARG A 44 -1.96 -0.67 -4.22
CA ARG A 44 -1.55 -0.86 -5.61
C ARG A 44 -0.16 -0.26 -5.79
N ILE A 45 0.84 -1.10 -6.00
CA ILE A 45 2.24 -0.68 -6.16
C ILE A 45 2.62 -0.68 -7.64
N MET A 46 3.29 0.38 -8.10
CA MET A 46 3.47 0.70 -9.52
C MET A 46 4.92 0.95 -9.95
N GLY A 47 5.90 0.60 -9.10
CA GLY A 47 7.31 0.89 -9.28
C GLY A 47 8.14 -0.23 -9.93
N THR A 48 7.53 -1.21 -10.61
CA THR A 48 8.30 -2.24 -11.31
C THR A 48 9.09 -1.65 -12.48
N THR A 49 10.30 -2.17 -12.71
CA THR A 49 11.20 -1.75 -13.79
C THR A 49 11.77 -2.96 -14.53
N ASP A 50 12.26 -2.74 -15.74
CA ASP A 50 12.97 -3.73 -16.57
C ASP A 50 14.36 -4.07 -16.04
N LYS A 51 15.01 -3.14 -15.33
CA LYS A 51 16.34 -3.28 -14.71
C LYS A 51 16.40 -4.30 -13.57
N GLN A 52 15.25 -4.77 -13.09
CA GLN A 52 15.15 -5.67 -11.95
C GLN A 52 14.45 -6.96 -12.37
N ALA A 53 15.13 -8.10 -12.23
CA ALA A 53 14.59 -9.40 -12.64
C ALA A 53 13.27 -9.75 -11.92
N LYS A 54 13.11 -9.29 -10.67
CA LYS A 54 11.88 -9.43 -9.86
C LYS A 54 11.04 -8.14 -9.85
N GLY A 55 11.20 -7.26 -10.84
CA GLY A 55 10.48 -5.98 -10.99
C GLY A 55 10.94 -4.88 -10.04
N TYR A 56 11.33 -5.22 -8.82
CA TYR A 56 11.85 -4.30 -7.81
C TYR A 56 13.25 -4.72 -7.33
N ALA A 57 14.01 -3.74 -6.86
CA ALA A 57 15.21 -4.02 -6.07
C ALA A 57 14.84 -4.75 -4.77
N LYS A 58 15.76 -5.60 -4.27
CA LYS A 58 15.54 -6.40 -3.05
C LYS A 58 15.03 -5.56 -1.87
N ALA A 59 15.68 -4.43 -1.61
CA ALA A 59 15.29 -3.54 -0.51
C ALA A 59 13.87 -2.96 -0.65
N ALA A 60 13.41 -2.70 -1.89
CA ALA A 60 12.05 -2.23 -2.12
C ALA A 60 11.01 -3.33 -1.88
N LEU A 61 11.31 -4.58 -2.29
CA LEU A 61 10.47 -5.74 -1.94
C LEU A 61 10.38 -5.92 -0.43
N ASP A 62 11.51 -5.84 0.27
CA ASP A 62 11.57 -6.01 1.72
C ASP A 62 10.77 -4.91 2.45
N ARG A 63 10.86 -3.65 1.98
CA ARG A 63 10.02 -2.55 2.50
C ARG A 63 8.53 -2.80 2.28
N TRP A 64 8.12 -3.21 1.09
CA TRP A 64 6.71 -3.50 0.82
C TRP A 64 6.19 -4.69 1.63
N THR A 65 7.00 -5.73 1.83
CA THR A 65 6.69 -6.82 2.75
C THR A 65 6.54 -6.32 4.18
N GLY A 66 7.43 -5.46 4.68
CA GLY A 66 7.35 -4.86 6.01
C GLY A 66 6.06 -4.05 6.21
N ARG A 67 5.72 -3.20 5.24
CA ARG A 67 4.46 -2.44 5.23
C ARG A 67 3.23 -3.36 5.26
N ALA A 68 3.23 -4.43 4.46
CA ALA A 68 2.16 -5.43 4.45
C ALA A 68 2.00 -6.11 5.82
N LYS A 69 3.11 -6.52 6.46
CA LYS A 69 3.09 -7.11 7.81
C LYS A 69 2.59 -6.11 8.87
N ALA A 70 3.01 -4.85 8.82
CA ALA A 70 2.57 -3.81 9.74
C ALA A 70 1.06 -3.54 9.65
N TRP A 71 0.50 -3.51 8.44
CA TRP A 71 -0.94 -3.42 8.25
C TRP A 71 -1.67 -4.66 8.75
N ALA A 72 -1.17 -5.85 8.41
CA ALA A 72 -1.78 -7.13 8.77
C ALA A 72 -1.85 -7.33 10.30
N SER A 73 -0.86 -6.84 11.04
CA SER A 73 -0.86 -6.83 12.51
C SER A 73 -1.73 -5.73 13.13
N GLY A 74 -2.58 -5.07 12.34
CA GLY A 74 -3.50 -4.03 12.78
C GLY A 74 -2.85 -2.66 13.06
N GLY A 75 -1.57 -2.49 12.70
CA GLY A 75 -0.86 -1.22 12.72
C GLY A 75 -0.94 -0.46 11.38
N ALA A 76 -0.05 0.52 11.24
CA ALA A 76 0.23 1.21 9.99
C ALA A 76 1.76 1.46 9.92
N PRO A 77 2.37 1.40 8.73
CA PRO A 77 3.77 1.79 8.55
C PRO A 77 3.93 3.30 8.78
N ASP A 78 5.12 3.68 9.24
CA ASP A 78 5.51 5.06 9.58
C ASP A 78 6.14 5.82 8.41
N ASP A 79 6.44 5.12 7.31
CA ASP A 79 7.16 5.64 6.15
C ASP A 79 6.26 6.01 4.95
N LEU A 80 4.94 6.01 5.14
CA LEU A 80 3.95 6.37 4.12
C LEU A 80 3.18 7.63 4.48
N GLN A 81 2.82 8.41 3.46
CA GLN A 81 2.13 9.68 3.66
C GLN A 81 0.68 9.49 4.08
N THR A 82 0.28 10.16 5.16
CA THR A 82 -1.09 10.19 5.70
C THR A 82 -1.54 11.63 5.94
N PHE A 83 -2.84 11.88 5.96
CA PHE A 83 -3.42 13.22 6.11
C PHE A 83 -4.41 13.35 7.27
N GLY A 84 -4.96 12.23 7.75
CA GLY A 84 -5.85 12.22 8.90
C GLY A 84 -5.15 11.82 10.19
N LYS A 85 -5.91 11.81 11.29
CA LYS A 85 -5.46 11.17 12.53
C LYS A 85 -5.24 9.67 12.29
N ALA A 86 -4.18 9.13 12.88
CA ALA A 86 -3.89 7.70 12.86
C ALA A 86 -5.13 6.88 13.22
N ALA A 87 -5.37 5.80 12.46
CA ALA A 87 -6.44 4.88 12.78
C ALA A 87 -6.13 4.16 14.10
N PRO A 88 -7.14 3.82 14.92
CA PRO A 88 -6.94 2.94 16.06
C PRO A 88 -6.26 1.64 15.65
N LYS A 89 -5.45 1.06 16.54
CA LYS A 89 -4.91 -0.29 16.32
C LYS A 89 -6.05 -1.29 16.26
N ALA A 90 -5.96 -2.22 15.32
CA ALA A 90 -6.82 -3.39 15.25
C ALA A 90 -6.05 -4.63 15.75
N ALA A 91 -6.75 -5.72 16.06
CA ALA A 91 -6.09 -7.00 16.35
C ALA A 91 -5.39 -7.55 15.10
N SER A 92 -6.06 -7.45 13.95
CA SER A 92 -5.54 -7.81 12.63
C SER A 92 -6.29 -7.06 11.53
N ARG A 93 -5.75 -7.06 10.30
CA ARG A 93 -6.44 -6.58 9.10
C ARG A 93 -6.13 -7.46 7.90
N ASP A 94 -7.11 -7.61 7.01
CA ASP A 94 -6.85 -8.12 5.67
C ASP A 94 -6.08 -7.08 4.85
N VAL A 95 -5.08 -7.56 4.10
CA VAL A 95 -4.22 -6.72 3.26
C VAL A 95 -4.26 -7.24 1.83
N PHE A 96 -4.83 -6.45 0.93
CA PHE A 96 -4.86 -6.72 -0.50
C PHE A 96 -3.82 -5.85 -1.20
N LEU A 97 -2.67 -6.43 -1.55
CA LEU A 97 -1.57 -5.73 -2.22
C LEU A 97 -1.41 -6.27 -3.65
N TYR A 98 -1.60 -5.38 -4.63
CA TYR A 98 -1.48 -5.71 -6.05
C TYR A 98 -0.27 -5.02 -6.68
N VAL A 99 0.50 -5.77 -7.47
CA VAL A 99 1.54 -5.22 -8.34
C VAL A 99 0.93 -4.93 -9.72
N ILE A 100 0.91 -3.66 -10.11
CA ILE A 100 0.22 -3.20 -11.32
C ILE A 100 1.03 -2.13 -12.03
N SER A 101 0.66 -1.78 -13.27
CA SER A 101 1.39 -0.78 -14.07
C SER A 101 2.91 -1.07 -14.12
N GLY A 102 3.76 -0.07 -13.93
CA GLY A 102 5.22 -0.16 -14.05
C GLY A 102 5.66 -0.87 -15.34
N PHE A 103 6.69 -1.70 -15.21
CA PHE A 103 7.12 -2.63 -16.25
C PHE A 103 6.33 -3.95 -16.14
N LYS A 104 5.19 -3.99 -16.84
CA LYS A 104 4.12 -4.99 -16.66
C LYS A 104 4.58 -6.44 -16.73
N GLU A 105 5.55 -6.76 -17.58
CA GLU A 105 6.09 -8.12 -17.74
C GLU A 105 6.74 -8.65 -16.45
N ARG A 106 7.23 -7.76 -15.58
CA ARG A 106 7.83 -8.14 -14.29
C ARG A 106 6.86 -8.12 -13.12
N ASN A 107 5.62 -7.68 -13.31
CA ASN A 107 4.62 -7.62 -12.23
C ASN A 107 4.33 -9.00 -11.62
N PRO A 108 4.15 -10.09 -12.40
CA PRO A 108 3.97 -11.43 -11.82
C PRO A 108 5.19 -11.87 -10.99
N ALA A 109 6.41 -11.64 -11.49
CA ALA A 109 7.64 -11.98 -10.77
C ALA A 109 7.78 -11.20 -9.46
N ALA A 110 7.43 -9.92 -9.45
CA ALA A 110 7.39 -9.09 -8.25
C ALA A 110 6.36 -9.60 -7.23
N ALA A 111 5.16 -9.95 -7.68
CA ALA A 111 4.10 -10.48 -6.83
C ALA A 111 4.51 -11.81 -6.17
N ILE A 112 5.09 -12.73 -6.96
CA ILE A 112 5.64 -14.00 -6.45
C ILE A 112 6.74 -13.72 -5.42
N ALA A 113 7.65 -12.79 -5.71
CA ALA A 113 8.73 -12.43 -4.80
C ALA A 113 8.25 -11.84 -3.46
N LEU A 114 7.12 -11.11 -3.47
CA LEU A 114 6.47 -10.64 -2.24
C LEU A 114 5.84 -11.81 -1.46
N LEU A 115 5.15 -12.73 -2.15
CA LEU A 115 4.56 -13.92 -1.54
C LEU A 115 5.61 -14.82 -0.89
N GLU A 116 6.74 -15.04 -1.57
CA GLU A 116 7.89 -15.80 -1.03
C GLU A 116 8.37 -15.23 0.32
N ARG A 117 8.42 -13.91 0.45
CA ARG A 117 8.85 -13.23 1.68
C ARG A 117 7.83 -13.27 2.81
N LEU A 118 6.55 -13.47 2.49
CA LEU A 118 5.48 -13.56 3.48
C LEU A 118 5.34 -14.95 4.10
N LYS A 119 5.87 -15.99 3.44
CA LYS A 119 5.87 -17.38 3.94
C LYS A 119 6.90 -17.64 5.05
N VAL A 120 7.69 -16.63 5.40
CA VAL A 120 8.72 -16.67 6.46
C VAL A 120 8.23 -15.97 7.71
#